data_AF-A0A653NIC6-F1
#
_entry.id   AF-A0A653NIC6-F1
#
_cell.length_a   1.000
_cell.length_b   1.000
_cell.length_c   1.000
_cell.angle_alpha   90.00
_cell.angle_beta   90.00
_cell.angle_gamma   90.00
#
_symmetry.space_group_name_H-M   'P 1'
#
loop_
_entity.id
_entity.type
_entity.pdbx_description
1 polymer ?
#
loop_
_entity_poly.entity_id
_entity_poly.type
_entity_poly.pdbx_seq_one_letter_code
_entity_poly.pdbx_strand_id
1 'polypeptide(L)' 'MKHTDNVIKAEPGKCFKRKIDGVVFGDEIYLGTTYYLDGIKLQEPIQETPDDFEEIDIEVKTEEIN' A
#
# COMPACT_ATOMS: atom_id res chain seq x y z
N MET A 1 10.21 5.49 4.54
CA MET A 1 9.68 4.18 4.94
C MET A 1 10.50 3.59 6.09
N LYS A 2 9.82 3.10 7.13
CA LYS A 2 10.37 2.22 8.16
C LYS A 2 9.86 0.80 7.96
N HIS A 3 10.69 -0.20 8.20
CA HIS A 3 10.35 -1.62 8.10
C HIS A 3 10.77 -2.33 9.39
N THR A 4 9.82 -2.99 10.04
CA THR A 4 10.04 -3.82 11.25
C THR A 4 9.27 -5.12 11.09
N ASP A 5 9.97 -6.25 11.12
CA ASP A 5 9.39 -7.59 10.92
C ASP A 5 8.58 -7.70 9.61
N ASN A 6 7.26 -7.89 9.71
CA ASN A 6 6.34 -7.94 8.56
C ASN A 6 5.50 -6.67 8.43
N VAL A 7 5.91 -5.55 9.03
CA VAL A 7 5.18 -4.28 8.98
C VAL A 7 6.03 -3.23 8.28
N ILE A 8 5.44 -2.55 7.30
CA ILE A 8 6.01 -1.35 6.69
C ILE A 8 5.18 -0.12 7.06
N LYS A 9 5.86 0.99 7.33
CA LYS A 9 5.25 2.27 7.68
C LYS A 9 5.80 3.38 6.81
N ALA A 10 4.91 4.14 6.18
CA ALA A 10 5.24 5.26 5.31
C ALA A 10 5.77 6.46 6.11
N GLU A 11 6.48 7.35 5.45
CA GLU A 11 6.81 8.66 6.04
C GLU A 11 5.55 9.49 6.33
N PRO A 12 5.59 10.43 7.30
CA PRO A 12 4.45 11.28 7.62
C PRO A 12 3.89 12.01 6.38
N GLY A 13 2.56 11.98 6.22
CA GLY A 13 1.88 12.61 5.07
C GLY A 13 1.84 11.75 3.81
N LYS A 14 2.36 10.52 3.86
CA LYS A 14 2.35 9.57 2.75
C LYS A 14 1.53 8.33 3.06
N CYS A 15 1.12 7.64 1.99
CA CYS A 15 0.57 6.30 2.07
C CYS A 15 1.26 5.37 1.05
N PHE A 16 0.88 4.10 1.04
CA PHE A 16 1.46 3.13 0.12
C PHE A 16 0.56 2.86 -1.08
N LYS A 17 1.19 2.63 -2.22
CA LYS A 17 0.56 2.09 -3.42
C LYS A 17 1.29 0.83 -3.84
N ARG A 18 0.55 -0.26 -4.08
CA ARG A 18 1.14 -1.50 -4.59
C ARG A 18 1.44 -1.35 -6.08
N LYS A 19 2.68 -1.64 -6.49
CA LYS A 19 3.20 -1.32 -7.83
C LYS A 19 2.50 -2.11 -8.95
N ILE A 20 2.14 -3.37 -8.68
CA ILE A 20 1.64 -4.29 -9.71
C ILE A 20 0.21 -3.96 -10.17
N ASP A 21 -0.64 -3.44 -9.28
CA ASP A 21 -2.05 -3.18 -9.56
C ASP A 21 -2.51 -1.76 -9.18
N GLY A 22 -1.64 -0.95 -8.59
CA GLY A 22 -1.93 0.44 -8.26
C GLY A 22 -2.89 0.64 -7.09
N VAL A 23 -3.24 -0.43 -6.35
CA VAL A 23 -4.11 -0.34 -5.17
C VAL A 23 -3.44 0.53 -4.11
N VAL A 24 -4.19 1.50 -3.59
CA VAL A 24 -3.75 2.41 -2.53
C VAL A 24 -4.17 1.87 -1.17
N PHE A 25 -3.22 1.84 -0.25
CA PHE A 25 -3.36 1.39 1.13
C PHE A 25 -3.16 2.59 2.07
N GLY A 26 -3.28 2.36 3.38
CA GLY A 26 -2.94 3.36 4.40
C GLY A 26 -1.44 3.63 4.50
N ASP A 27 -1.05 4.33 5.56
CA ASP A 27 0.34 4.62 5.93
C ASP A 27 1.05 3.44 6.61
N GLU A 28 0.32 2.38 6.97
CA GLU A 28 0.85 1.17 7.60
C GLU A 28 0.28 -0.08 6.90
N ILE A 29 1.15 -1.00 6.51
CA ILE A 29 0.78 -2.29 5.90
C ILE A 29 1.42 -3.43 6.67
N TYR A 30 0.60 -4.45 6.97
CA TYR A 30 1.06 -5.77 7.38
C TYR A 30 1.28 -6.62 6.13
N LEU A 31 2.54 -6.91 5.81
CA LEU A 31 2.92 -7.77 4.70
C LEU A 31 2.44 -9.19 4.95
N GLY A 32 1.83 -9.77 3.93
CA GLY A 32 1.25 -11.11 3.99
C GLY A 32 1.22 -11.77 2.62
N THR A 33 0.41 -12.82 2.52
CA THR A 33 0.20 -13.52 1.25
C THR A 33 -1.04 -12.95 0.57
N THR A 34 -0.88 -12.35 -0.62
CA THR A 34 -2.00 -11.89 -1.44
C THR A 34 -2.50 -13.00 -2.36
N TYR A 35 -3.83 -13.13 -2.42
CA TYR A 35 -4.53 -14.08 -3.29
C TYR A 35 -5.22 -13.38 -4.46
N TYR A 36 -5.24 -12.04 -4.44
CA TYR A 36 -5.95 -11.21 -5.41
C TYR A 36 -5.11 -9.99 -5.77
N LEU A 37 -5.06 -9.67 -7.06
CA LEU A 37 -4.55 -8.40 -7.58
C LEU A 37 -5.64 -7.78 -8.44
N ASP A 38 -5.91 -6.48 -8.24
CA ASP A 38 -7.01 -5.77 -8.93
C ASP A 38 -8.37 -6.52 -8.89
N GLY A 39 -8.68 -7.17 -7.77
CA GLY A 39 -9.89 -8.00 -7.61
C GLY A 39 -9.88 -9.33 -8.37
N ILE A 40 -8.82 -9.65 -9.11
CA ILE A 40 -8.66 -10.90 -9.87
C ILE A 40 -7.95 -11.93 -8.99
N LYS A 41 -8.56 -13.11 -8.84
CA LYS A 41 -7.96 -14.23 -8.11
C LYS A 41 -6.73 -14.74 -8.85
N LEU A 42 -5.61 -14.87 -8.15
CA LEU A 42 -4.37 -15.41 -8.70
C LEU A 42 -4.44 -16.93 -8.84
N GLN A 43 -3.72 -17.47 -9.83
CA GLN A 43 -3.51 -18.92 -9.94
C GLN A 43 -2.68 -19.43 -8.76
N GLU A 44 -1.63 -18.68 -8.39
CA GLU A 44 -0.78 -18.95 -7.23
C GLU A 44 -0.70 -17.68 -6.35
N PRO A 45 -0.82 -17.79 -5.02
CA PRO A 45 -0.69 -16.65 -4.13
C PRO A 45 0.74 -16.09 -4.15
N ILE A 46 0.87 -14.78 -3.93
CA ILE A 46 2.17 -14.09 -3.89
C ILE A 46 2.43 -13.65 -2.46
N GLN A 47 3.63 -13.92 -1.95
CA GLN A 47 4.09 -13.37 -0.69
C GLN A 47 4.57 -11.94 -0.92
N GLU A 48 3.90 -10.97 -0.30
CA GLU A 48 4.25 -9.55 -0.42
C GLU A 48 5.50 -9.22 0.38
N THR A 49 6.25 -8.25 -0.16
CA THR A 49 7.50 -7.71 0.35
C THR A 49 7.43 -6.18 0.34
N PRO A 50 8.31 -5.48 1.09
CA PRO A 50 8.36 -4.01 1.02
C PRO A 50 8.55 -3.46 -0.41
N ASP A 51 9.29 -4.20 -1.25
CA ASP A 51 9.61 -3.79 -2.62
C ASP A 51 8.40 -3.80 -3.56
N ASP A 52 7.30 -4.45 -3.17
CA ASP A 52 6.05 -4.44 -3.94
C ASP A 52 5.28 -3.11 -3.83
N PHE A 53 5.69 -2.23 -2.91
CA PHE A 53 5.01 -0.98 -2.62
C PHE A 53 5.90 0.24 -2.90
N GLU A 54 5.26 1.36 -3.19
CA GLU A 54 5.88 2.68 -3.23
C GLU A 54 5.11 3.66 -2.34
N GLU A 55 5.82 4.62 -1.74
CA GLU A 55 5.19 5.72 -1.01
C GLU A 55 4.65 6.75 -1.99
N ILE A 56 3.42 7.21 -1.76
CA ILE A 56 2.78 8.31 -2.50
C ILE A 56 2.32 9.38 -1.51
N ASP A 57 2.34 10.66 -1.91
CA ASP A 57 1.87 11.76 -1.08
C ASP A 57 0.34 11.76 -0.97
N ILE A 58 -0.18 12.03 0.23
CA ILE A 58 -1.63 12.16 0.45
C ILE A 58 -2.04 13.60 0.11
N GLU A 59 -2.72 13.79 -1.02
CA GLU A 59 -3.38 15.05 -1.33
C GLU A 59 -4.72 15.14 -0.59
N VAL A 60 -4.75 15.83 0.56
CA VAL A 60 -6.01 16.18 1.21
C VAL A 60 -6.60 17.40 0.52
N LYS A 61 -7.58 17.18 -0.36
CA LYS A 61 -8.45 18.27 -0.83
C LYS A 61 -9.50 18.54 0.25
N THR A 62 -9.28 19.57 1.05
CA THR A 62 -10.35 20.15 1.86
C THR A 62 -11.27 20.92 0.93
N GLU A 63 -12.50 20.45 0.74
CA GLU A 63 -13.55 21.29 0.18
C GLU A 63 -13.88 22.35 1.23
N GLU A 64 -13.55 23.61 0.93
CA GLU A 64 -14.06 24.74 1.71
C GLU A 64 -15.57 24.81 1.50
N ILE A 65 -16.33 24.39 2.51
CA ILE A 65 -17.77 24.60 2.58
C ILE A 65 -18.04 26.10 2.75
N ASN A 66 -18.32 26.78 1.64
CA ASN A 66 -18.82 28.17 1.60
C ASN A 66 -20.28 28.26 2.03
#